data_AF-A0A6A1Q4U8-F1
#
_entry.id   AF-A0A6A1Q4U8-F1
#
_cell.length_a   1.000
_cell.length_b   1.000
_cell.length_c   1.000
_cell.angle_alpha   90.00
_cell.angle_beta   90.00
_cell.angle_gamma   90.00
#
_symmetry.space_group_name_H-M   'P 1'
#
loop_
_entity.id
_entity.type
_entity.pdbx_description
1 polymer ?
#
loop_
_entity_poly.entity_id
_entity_poly.type
_entity_poly.pdbx_seq_one_letter_code
_entity_poly.pdbx_strand_id
1 'polypeptide(L)'
;MASSSQTPPEQPLQVKVVGLFKSSSFQIAKSAAESLKSNYPSKFEDPIIVPVQEFAWDQYLQEKKRELKNEIWEYSSYVMCFINDQLLGDALDLQKWAHKHNFVFLDISIDFYPIGRLIFELYCDTCPKTCKNFQILCTGKAGFSQSGIRLHYTGSIFHRVVRNGWIQGG
;
A
#
# COMPACT_ATOMS: atom_id res chain seq x y z
N MET A 1 24.04 25.02 -17.38
CA MET A 1 23.90 24.26 -16.11
C MET A 1 22.46 24.37 -15.68
N ALA A 2 21.64 23.36 -15.98
CA ALA A 2 20.23 23.34 -15.57
C ALA A 2 20.12 22.47 -14.32
N SER A 3 19.70 23.06 -13.21
CA SER A 3 19.45 22.39 -11.94
C SER A 3 18.28 21.43 -12.10
N SER A 4 18.57 20.13 -12.17
CA SER A 4 17.56 19.08 -12.06
C SER A 4 16.96 19.09 -10.66
N SER A 5 15.73 19.58 -10.52
CA SER A 5 14.92 19.39 -9.33
C SER A 5 14.59 17.90 -9.22
N GLN A 6 15.44 17.13 -8.55
CA GLN A 6 15.10 15.77 -8.13
C GLN A 6 13.94 15.89 -7.15
N THR A 7 12.76 15.44 -7.55
CA THR A 7 11.67 15.16 -6.61
C THR A 7 12.23 14.19 -5.57
N PRO A 8 12.10 14.48 -4.27
CA PRO A 8 12.62 13.58 -3.24
C PRO A 8 11.98 12.20 -3.42
N PRO A 9 12.73 11.11 -3.19
CA PRO A 9 12.17 9.77 -3.26
C PRO A 9 10.96 9.67 -2.32
N GLU A 10 9.84 9.20 -2.85
CA GLU A 10 8.62 9.02 -2.08
C GLU A 10 8.93 8.06 -0.92
N GLN A 11 8.83 8.52 0.32
CA GLN A 11 9.14 7.70 1.48
C GLN A 11 8.12 6.55 1.59
N PRO A 12 8.57 5.32 1.94
CA PRO A 12 7.65 4.21 2.15
C PRO A 12 6.62 4.53 3.24
N LEU A 13 5.41 4.03 3.06
CA LEU A 13 4.31 4.24 3.99
C LEU A 13 4.55 3.42 5.27
N GLN A 14 4.40 4.06 6.43
CA GLN A 14 4.47 3.39 7.72
C GLN A 14 3.06 3.18 8.27
N VAL A 15 2.67 1.91 8.41
CA VAL A 15 1.43 1.51 9.08
C VAL A 15 1.73 1.29 10.55
N LYS A 16 0.97 1.91 11.44
CA LYS A 16 1.06 1.67 12.88
C LYS A 16 -0.29 1.22 13.42
N VAL A 17 -0.29 0.16 14.21
CA VAL A 17 -1.49 -0.43 14.83
C VAL A 17 -1.26 -0.48 16.33
N VAL A 18 -2.07 0.26 17.09
CA VAL A 18 -2.03 0.27 18.56
C VAL A 18 -3.38 -0.22 19.08
N GLY A 19 -3.42 -1.21 19.95
CA GLY A 19 -4.71 -1.69 20.46
C GLY A 19 -4.63 -2.81 21.47
N LEU A 20 -5.77 -3.16 22.05
CA LEU A 20 -5.89 -4.25 23.02
C LEU A 20 -5.55 -5.57 22.37
N PHE A 21 -4.48 -6.22 22.83
CA PHE A 21 -3.94 -7.41 22.15
C PHE A 21 -4.93 -8.58 22.06
N LYS A 22 -5.86 -8.69 23.03
CA LYS A 22 -6.89 -9.73 23.07
C LYS A 22 -8.09 -9.45 22.16
N SER A 23 -8.22 -8.22 21.67
CA SER A 23 -9.36 -7.84 20.83
C SER A 23 -9.22 -8.43 19.42
N SER A 24 -10.35 -8.85 18.85
CA SER A 24 -10.41 -9.32 17.47
C SER A 24 -10.05 -8.20 16.48
N SER A 25 -10.47 -6.96 16.76
CA SER A 25 -10.16 -5.80 15.93
C SER A 25 -8.65 -5.54 15.83
N PHE A 26 -7.91 -5.68 16.93
CA PHE A 26 -6.44 -5.59 16.90
C PHE A 26 -5.81 -6.67 16.02
N GLN A 27 -6.25 -7.93 16.15
CA GLN A 27 -5.71 -9.04 15.34
C GLN A 27 -6.01 -8.84 13.85
N ILE A 28 -7.20 -8.35 13.52
CA ILE A 28 -7.59 -8.01 12.15
C ILE A 28 -6.71 -6.89 11.58
N ALA A 29 -6.54 -5.80 12.32
CA ALA A 29 -5.73 -4.66 11.91
C ALA A 29 -4.25 -5.05 11.74
N LYS A 30 -3.71 -5.83 12.68
CA LYS A 30 -2.36 -6.38 12.61
C LYS A 30 -2.16 -7.20 11.34
N SER A 31 -3.05 -8.16 11.07
CA SER A 31 -2.97 -9.02 9.89
C SER A 31 -3.05 -8.22 8.58
N ALA A 32 -3.90 -7.19 8.54
CA ALA A 32 -3.99 -6.29 7.38
C ALA A 32 -2.68 -5.52 7.15
N ALA A 33 -2.10 -4.96 8.22
CA ALA A 33 -0.83 -4.23 8.15
C ALA A 33 0.35 -5.12 7.69
N GLU A 34 0.46 -6.34 8.24
CA GLU A 34 1.47 -7.32 7.84
C GLU A 34 1.28 -7.76 6.38
N SER A 35 0.03 -7.93 5.94
CA SER A 35 -0.28 -8.27 4.55
C SER A 35 0.13 -7.17 3.57
N LEU A 36 -0.03 -5.90 3.94
CA LEU A 36 0.42 -4.77 3.10
C LEU A 36 1.94 -4.79 2.90
N LYS A 37 2.71 -4.97 3.97
CA LYS A 37 4.18 -5.10 3.89
C LYS A 37 4.61 -6.31 3.09
N SER A 38 4.01 -7.47 3.34
CA SER A 38 4.33 -8.73 2.65
C SER A 38 4.07 -8.63 1.14
N ASN A 39 2.93 -8.06 0.74
CA ASN A 39 2.56 -7.93 -0.67
C ASN A 39 3.35 -6.82 -1.38
N TYR A 40 3.73 -5.74 -0.69
CA TYR A 40 4.34 -4.54 -1.28
C TYR A 40 5.57 -4.07 -0.47
N PRO A 41 6.65 -4.86 -0.44
CA PRO A 41 7.76 -4.67 0.50
C PRO A 41 8.57 -3.38 0.32
N SER A 42 8.55 -2.77 -0.87
CA SER A 42 9.21 -1.49 -1.14
C SER A 42 8.30 -0.28 -0.96
N LYS A 43 6.97 -0.46 -0.88
CA LYS A 43 6.02 0.64 -0.66
C LYS A 43 5.73 0.86 0.82
N PHE A 44 5.85 -0.18 1.65
CA PHE A 44 5.59 -0.11 3.08
C PHE A 44 6.84 -0.40 3.91
N GLU A 45 7.00 0.31 5.03
CA GLU A 45 7.91 -0.08 6.11
C GLU A 45 7.36 -1.27 6.89
N ASP A 46 8.20 -1.89 7.72
CA ASP A 46 7.71 -2.87 8.70
C ASP A 46 6.65 -2.21 9.60
N PRO A 47 5.48 -2.85 9.78
CA PRO A 47 4.39 -2.23 10.51
C PRO A 47 4.74 -2.13 12.00
N ILE A 48 4.44 -0.99 12.60
CA ILE A 48 4.63 -0.77 14.04
C ILE A 48 3.41 -1.33 14.77
N ILE A 49 3.55 -2.52 15.34
CA ILE A 49 2.49 -3.20 16.09
C ILE A 49 2.70 -2.99 17.59
N VAL A 50 1.80 -2.25 18.23
CA VAL A 50 1.86 -1.91 19.66
C VAL A 50 0.69 -2.57 20.40
N PRO A 51 0.86 -3.82 20.88
CA PRO A 51 -0.13 -4.46 21.72
C PRO A 51 -0.15 -3.79 23.10
N VAL A 52 -1.35 -3.44 23.58
CA VAL A 52 -1.53 -2.89 24.93
C VAL A 52 -2.50 -3.72 25.75
N GLN A 53 -2.37 -3.62 27.08
CA GLN A 53 -3.33 -4.16 28.04
C GLN A 53 -4.43 -3.13 28.32
N GLU A 54 -5.56 -3.55 28.91
CA GLU A 54 -6.72 -2.69 29.22
C GLU A 54 -6.32 -1.40 29.96
N PHE A 55 -5.57 -1.52 31.05
CA PHE A 55 -5.11 -0.34 31.80
C PHE A 55 -4.24 0.61 30.96
N ALA A 56 -3.34 0.05 30.15
CA ALA A 56 -2.45 0.84 29.30
C ALA A 56 -3.19 1.47 28.11
N TRP A 57 -4.30 0.86 27.67
CA TRP A 57 -5.13 1.40 26.59
C TRP A 57 -5.87 2.65 27.03
N ASP A 58 -6.45 2.65 28.23
CA ASP A 58 -7.12 3.83 28.76
C ASP A 58 -6.15 5.01 28.89
N GLN A 59 -4.93 4.76 29.38
CA GLN A 59 -3.87 5.76 29.44
C GLN A 59 -3.48 6.25 28.03
N TYR A 60 -3.27 5.33 27.08
CA TYR A 60 -2.94 5.67 25.70
C TYR A 60 -4.01 6.54 25.04
N LEU A 61 -5.30 6.23 25.24
CA LEU A 61 -6.41 7.02 24.73
C LEU A 61 -6.42 8.43 25.32
N GLN A 62 -6.18 8.57 26.63
CA GLN A 62 -6.10 9.88 27.28
C GLN A 62 -4.95 10.73 26.74
N GLU A 63 -3.78 10.13 26.52
CA GLU A 63 -2.62 10.80 25.92
C GLU A 63 -2.91 11.23 24.49
N LYS A 64 -3.44 10.33 23.64
CA LYS A 64 -3.78 10.64 22.25
C LYS A 64 -4.84 11.71 22.12
N LYS A 65 -5.82 11.73 23.03
CA LYS A 65 -6.86 12.76 23.07
C LYS A 65 -6.32 14.17 23.29
N ARG A 66 -5.25 14.30 24.07
CA ARG A 66 -4.53 15.58 24.26
C ARG A 66 -3.80 16.01 22.99
N GLU A 67 -3.29 15.05 22.21
CA GLU A 67 -2.58 15.32 20.96
C GLU A 67 -3.51 15.74 19.81
N LEU A 68 -4.64 15.05 19.60
CA LEU A 68 -5.53 15.28 18.44
C LEU A 68 -6.71 16.26 18.69
N LYS A 69 -6.57 17.18 19.66
CA LYS A 69 -7.47 18.34 19.89
C LYS A 69 -8.97 18.15 19.53
N ASN A 70 -9.65 17.23 20.23
CA ASN A 70 -11.10 16.95 20.18
C ASN A 70 -11.65 15.99 19.10
N GLU A 71 -10.84 15.33 18.28
CA GLU A 71 -11.36 14.32 17.33
C GLU A 71 -11.67 12.94 17.97
N ILE A 72 -11.15 12.68 19.18
CA ILE A 72 -11.15 11.33 19.79
C ILE A 72 -12.28 11.08 20.81
N TRP A 73 -13.14 12.06 21.15
CA TRP A 73 -14.05 11.92 22.31
C TRP A 73 -15.02 10.72 22.25
N GLU A 74 -15.25 10.15 21.07
CA GLU A 74 -16.16 9.02 20.85
C GLU A 74 -15.48 7.73 20.38
N TYR A 75 -14.15 7.61 20.51
CA TYR A 75 -13.43 6.45 19.99
C TYR A 75 -13.77 5.16 20.75
N SER A 76 -14.67 4.36 20.16
CA SER A 76 -15.26 3.17 20.77
C SER A 76 -14.56 1.86 20.41
N SER A 77 -13.59 1.91 19.49
CA SER A 77 -12.83 0.75 19.07
C SER A 77 -11.67 0.44 20.02
N TYR A 78 -11.29 -0.82 20.09
CA TYR A 78 -10.15 -1.31 20.88
C TYR A 78 -8.81 -1.26 20.13
N VAL A 79 -8.78 -0.63 18.96
CA VAL A 79 -7.59 -0.48 18.12
C VAL A 79 -7.63 0.83 17.36
N MET A 80 -6.48 1.51 17.29
CA MET A 80 -6.22 2.68 16.45
C MET A 80 -5.16 2.34 15.40
N CYS A 81 -5.46 2.66 14.15
CA CYS A 81 -4.58 2.49 13.02
C CYS A 81 -4.11 3.86 12.51
N PHE A 82 -2.86 3.95 12.10
CA PHE A 82 -2.23 5.16 11.58
C PHE A 82 -1.47 4.87 10.30
N ILE A 83 -1.43 5.85 9.40
CA ILE A 83 -0.56 5.87 8.21
C ILE A 83 0.32 7.11 8.33
N ASN A 84 1.65 6.92 8.35
CA ASN A 84 2.63 8.01 8.52
C ASN A 84 2.28 8.93 9.71
N ASP A 85 1.99 8.30 10.87
CA ASP A 85 1.57 8.95 12.13
C ASP A 85 0.24 9.73 12.09
N GLN A 86 -0.46 9.78 10.96
CA GLN A 86 -1.82 10.34 10.88
C GLN A 86 -2.85 9.27 11.24
N LEU A 87 -3.81 9.63 12.11
CA LEU A 87 -4.89 8.72 12.52
C LEU A 87 -5.74 8.36 11.30
N LEU A 88 -5.79 7.07 10.98
CA LEU A 88 -6.64 6.55 9.92
C LEU A 88 -8.04 6.20 10.43
N GLY A 89 -8.11 5.62 11.64
CA GLY A 89 -9.34 5.08 12.20
C GLY A 89 -9.11 3.71 12.83
N ASP A 90 -10.11 2.84 12.81
CA ASP A 90 -10.06 1.51 13.42
C ASP A 90 -9.60 0.41 12.43
N ALA A 91 -9.82 -0.85 12.80
CA ALA A 91 -9.49 -1.99 11.94
C ALA A 91 -10.27 -2.00 10.61
N LEU A 92 -11.54 -1.59 10.62
CA LEU A 92 -12.37 -1.55 9.43
C LEU A 92 -11.93 -0.41 8.52
N ASP A 93 -11.55 0.74 9.07
CA ASP A 93 -11.00 1.85 8.29
C ASP A 93 -9.67 1.47 7.63
N LEU A 94 -8.78 0.75 8.34
CA LEU A 94 -7.57 0.20 7.74
C LEU A 94 -7.86 -0.78 6.60
N GLN A 95 -8.83 -1.68 6.78
CA GLN A 95 -9.25 -2.57 5.71
C GLN A 95 -9.82 -1.81 4.52
N LYS A 96 -10.71 -0.84 4.73
CA LYS A 96 -11.29 -0.04 3.65
C LYS A 96 -10.22 0.73 2.89
N TRP A 97 -9.29 1.34 3.61
CA TRP A 97 -8.13 2.02 3.03
C TRP A 97 -7.31 1.05 2.17
N ALA A 98 -6.92 -0.10 2.73
CA ALA A 98 -6.17 -1.12 2.00
C ALA A 98 -6.90 -1.63 0.74
N HIS A 99 -8.24 -1.75 0.77
CA HIS A 99 -9.02 -2.14 -0.41
C HIS A 99 -9.15 -1.02 -1.46
N LYS A 100 -9.19 0.24 -1.02
CA LYS A 100 -9.25 1.39 -1.93
C LYS A 100 -7.93 1.51 -2.71
N HIS A 101 -6.82 1.28 -2.03
CA HIS A 101 -5.48 1.32 -2.63
C HIS A 101 -5.17 -0.01 -3.31
N ASN A 102 -5.41 -0.07 -4.63
CA ASN A 102 -5.12 -1.25 -5.43
C ASN A 102 -3.70 -1.15 -5.96
N PHE A 103 -2.84 -2.09 -5.58
CA PHE A 103 -1.47 -2.12 -6.06
C PHE A 103 -1.23 -3.33 -6.96
N VAL A 104 -0.36 -3.14 -7.96
CA VAL A 104 0.21 -4.21 -8.78
C VAL A 104 1.71 -4.00 -8.89
N PHE A 105 2.45 -5.01 -9.31
CA PHE A 105 3.88 -4.90 -9.44
C PHE A 105 4.40 -5.57 -10.71
N LEU A 106 5.57 -5.10 -11.14
CA LEU A 106 6.38 -5.72 -12.19
C LEU A 106 7.78 -5.96 -11.63
N ASP A 107 8.23 -7.21 -11.66
CA ASP A 107 9.62 -7.56 -11.38
C ASP A 107 10.45 -7.31 -12.63
N ILE A 108 11.49 -6.48 -12.52
CA ILE A 108 12.27 -6.00 -13.65
C ILE A 108 13.65 -6.66 -13.64
N SER A 109 14.07 -7.15 -14.81
CA SER A 109 15.44 -7.55 -15.08
C SER A 109 16.03 -6.70 -16.21
N ILE A 110 17.34 -6.47 -16.13
CA ILE A 110 18.14 -6.03 -17.28
C ILE A 110 18.91 -7.27 -17.74
N ASP A 111 18.73 -7.63 -19.01
CA ASP A 111 19.09 -8.95 -19.52
C ASP A 111 18.45 -10.04 -18.63
N PHE A 112 19.27 -10.83 -17.94
CA PHE A 112 18.83 -11.90 -17.04
C PHE A 112 19.07 -11.59 -15.55
N TYR A 113 19.47 -10.35 -15.24
CA TYR A 113 19.77 -9.93 -13.88
C TYR A 113 18.59 -9.17 -13.27
N PRO A 114 17.93 -9.68 -12.21
CA PRO A 114 16.89 -8.96 -11.49
C PRO A 114 17.46 -7.68 -10.88
N ILE A 115 16.84 -6.54 -11.18
CA ILE A 115 17.27 -5.23 -10.66
C ILE A 115 16.32 -4.65 -9.62
N GLY A 116 15.12 -5.22 -9.49
CA GLY A 116 14.16 -4.82 -8.48
C GLY A 116 12.71 -4.91 -8.95
N ARG A 117 11.82 -4.35 -8.13
CA ARG A 117 10.37 -4.38 -8.33
C ARG A 117 9.82 -2.97 -8.49
N LEU A 118 9.07 -2.74 -9.56
CA LEU A 118 8.25 -1.55 -9.72
C LEU A 118 6.86 -1.84 -9.15
N ILE A 119 6.41 -1.03 -8.19
CA ILE A 119 5.07 -1.12 -7.60
C ILE A 119 4.25 0.07 -8.10
N PHE A 120 3.04 -0.21 -8.59
CA PHE A 120 2.10 0.77 -9.09
C PHE A 120 0.87 0.80 -8.21
N GLU A 121 0.51 1.98 -7.74
CA GLU A 121 -0.83 2.23 -7.20
C GLU A 121 -1.79 2.57 -8.35
N LEU A 122 -2.95 1.94 -8.35
CA LEU A 122 -3.99 2.11 -9.36
C LEU A 122 -5.11 2.99 -8.80
N TYR A 123 -5.30 4.16 -9.42
CA TYR A 123 -6.38 5.09 -9.11
C TYR A 123 -7.72 4.61 -9.71
N CYS A 124 -8.22 3.49 -9.19
CA CYS A 124 -9.43 2.80 -9.65
C CYS A 124 -10.71 3.63 -9.46
N ASP A 125 -10.72 4.55 -8.50
CA ASP A 125 -11.82 5.49 -8.28
C ASP A 125 -11.97 6.48 -9.43
N THR A 126 -10.84 6.90 -10.02
CA THR A 126 -10.80 7.84 -11.13
C THR A 126 -10.93 7.14 -12.49
N CYS A 127 -10.24 6.01 -12.68
CA CYS A 127 -10.16 5.32 -13.98
C CYS A 127 -10.39 3.80 -13.86
N PRO A 128 -11.60 3.35 -13.52
CA PRO A 128 -11.86 1.95 -13.16
C PRO A 128 -11.60 0.97 -14.30
N LYS A 129 -11.97 1.31 -15.54
CA LYS A 129 -11.78 0.44 -16.72
C LYS A 129 -10.29 0.25 -17.04
N THR A 130 -9.52 1.33 -17.02
CA THR A 130 -8.08 1.32 -17.29
C THR A 130 -7.34 0.53 -16.22
N CYS A 131 -7.66 0.77 -14.94
CA CYS A 131 -7.04 0.06 -13.84
C CYS A 131 -7.34 -1.44 -13.90
N LYS A 132 -8.60 -1.82 -14.17
CA LYS A 132 -8.98 -3.23 -14.34
C LYS A 132 -8.24 -3.89 -15.50
N ASN A 133 -8.07 -3.20 -16.63
CA ASN A 133 -7.29 -3.71 -17.76
C ASN A 133 -5.82 -3.93 -17.39
N PHE A 134 -5.18 -2.94 -16.77
CA PHE A 134 -3.78 -3.07 -16.36
C PHE A 134 -3.59 -4.19 -15.32
N GLN A 135 -4.49 -4.28 -14.35
CA GLN A 135 -4.46 -5.32 -13.30
C GLN A 135 -4.64 -6.73 -13.87
N ILE A 136 -5.58 -6.94 -14.80
CA ILE A 136 -5.81 -8.27 -15.36
C ILE A 136 -4.64 -8.74 -16.23
N LEU A 137 -3.94 -7.82 -16.91
CA LEU A 137 -2.73 -8.10 -17.66
C LEU A 137 -1.53 -8.39 -16.74
N CYS A 138 -1.38 -7.66 -15.62
CA CYS A 138 -0.37 -7.95 -14.61
C CYS A 138 -0.55 -9.36 -14.00
N THR A 139 -1.79 -9.76 -13.74
CA THR A 139 -2.08 -11.08 -13.15
C THR A 139 -2.08 -12.22 -14.17
N GLY A 140 -2.05 -11.91 -15.47
CA GLY A 140 -2.15 -12.88 -16.56
C GLY A 140 -3.46 -13.65 -16.62
N LYS A 141 -4.52 -13.13 -15.99
CA LYS A 141 -5.86 -13.75 -15.94
C LYS A 141 -6.73 -13.39 -17.15
N ALA A 142 -6.24 -12.55 -18.06
CA ALA A 142 -6.99 -12.10 -19.23
C ALA A 142 -7.13 -13.17 -20.33
N GLY A 143 -6.41 -14.30 -20.21
CA GLY A 143 -6.48 -15.40 -21.17
C GLY A 143 -5.74 -15.08 -22.46
N PHE A 144 -6.41 -15.24 -23.60
CA PHE A 144 -5.84 -15.09 -24.94
C PHE A 144 -6.62 -14.07 -25.76
N SER A 145 -5.92 -13.36 -26.64
CA SER A 145 -6.54 -12.56 -27.69
C SER A 145 -7.23 -13.45 -28.74
N GLN A 146 -8.01 -12.84 -29.63
CA GLN A 146 -8.57 -13.52 -30.80
C GLN A 146 -7.50 -14.11 -31.74
N SER A 147 -6.30 -13.52 -31.75
CA SER A 147 -5.15 -13.99 -32.52
C SER A 147 -4.32 -15.06 -31.78
N GLY A 148 -4.78 -15.54 -30.62
CA GLY A 148 -4.11 -16.57 -29.83
C GLY A 148 -2.92 -16.08 -29.00
N ILE A 149 -2.74 -14.77 -28.85
CA ILE A 149 -1.65 -14.19 -28.05
C ILE A 149 -2.09 -14.16 -26.58
N ARG A 150 -1.23 -14.64 -25.67
CA ARG A 150 -1.52 -14.59 -24.23
C ARG A 150 -1.51 -13.14 -23.74
N LEU A 151 -2.58 -12.74 -23.07
CA LEU A 151 -2.78 -11.36 -22.59
C LEU A 151 -2.16 -11.20 -21.19
N HIS A 152 -0.85 -10.95 -21.14
CA HIS A 152 -0.13 -10.67 -19.91
C HIS A 152 1.13 -9.82 -20.13
N TYR A 153 1.65 -9.21 -19.06
CA TYR A 153 2.92 -8.46 -19.14
C TYR A 153 4.17 -9.32 -18.87
N THR A 154 4.04 -10.53 -18.33
CA THR A 154 5.18 -11.40 -18.06
C THR A 154 5.97 -11.68 -19.33
N GLY A 155 7.26 -11.35 -19.34
CA GLY A 155 8.15 -11.53 -20.50
C GLY A 155 8.06 -10.41 -21.55
N SER A 156 7.19 -9.40 -21.36
CA SER A 156 7.22 -8.18 -22.18
C SER A 156 8.47 -7.35 -21.87
N ILE A 157 8.93 -6.57 -22.85
CA ILE A 157 10.10 -5.69 -22.72
C ILE A 157 9.69 -4.22 -22.68
N PHE A 158 10.54 -3.37 -22.11
CA PHE A 158 10.48 -1.93 -22.37
C PHE A 158 11.10 -1.65 -23.75
N HIS A 159 10.30 -1.63 -24.80
CA HIS A 159 10.79 -1.44 -26.18
C HIS A 159 11.25 -0.01 -26.48
N ARG A 160 10.97 0.95 -25.61
CA ARG A 160 11.42 2.33 -25.78
C ARG A 160 11.83 2.96 -24.46
N VAL A 161 13.04 3.51 -24.43
CA VAL A 161 13.61 4.25 -23.28
C VAL A 161 14.06 5.62 -23.76
N VAL A 162 13.40 6.67 -23.29
CA VAL A 162 13.76 8.06 -23.59
C VAL A 162 14.51 8.63 -22.39
N ARG A 163 15.81 8.94 -22.57
CA ARG A 163 16.61 9.55 -21.50
C ARG A 163 15.95 10.87 -21.07
N ASN A 164 15.82 11.06 -19.76
CA ASN A 164 15.15 12.22 -19.15
C ASN A 164 13.68 12.40 -19.61
N GLY A 165 13.04 11.31 -20.04
CA GLY A 165 11.64 11.29 -20.45
C GLY A 165 10.90 10.15 -19.76
N TRP A 166 10.44 9.19 -20.55
CA TRP A 166 9.69 8.03 -20.07
C TRP A 166 10.27 6.72 -20.57
N ILE A 167 9.88 5.64 -19.90
CA ILE A 167 9.98 4.28 -20.39
C ILE A 167 8.62 3.84 -20.91
N GLN A 168 8.60 3.06 -21.98
CA GLN A 168 7.40 2.49 -22.56
C GLN A 168 7.62 1.01 -22.80
N GLY A 169 6.63 0.22 -22.39
CA GLY A 169 6.58 -1.22 -22.58
C GLY A 169 5.12 -1.68 -22.52
N GLY A 170 4.94 -3.00 -22.49
CA GLY A 170 3.63 -3.64 -22.55
C GLY A 170 3.20 -3.98 -23.96
#